data_AF-A0A534VPS7-F1
#
_entry.id   AF-A0A534VPS7-F1
#
_cell.length_a   1.000
_cell.length_b   1.000
_cell.length_c   1.000
_cell.angle_alpha   90.00
_cell.angle_beta   90.00
_cell.angle_gamma   90.00
#
_symmetry.space_group_name_H-M   'P 1'
#
loop_
_entity.id
_entity.type
_entity.pdbx_description
1 polymer ?
#
loop_
_entity_poly.entity_id
_entity_poly.type
_entity_poly.pdbx_seq_one_letter_code
_entity_poly.pdbx_strand_id
1 'polypeptide(L)'
;LARTEGIFTEPAGGTTVAVTKKLIEQGRIPRDESIVISVTGNGYKTLEAVLDTVEQPFRIPARLADFDELFARLNAARAASAV
;
A
#
# COMPACT_ATOMS: atom_id res chain seq x y z
N LEU A 1 2.43 4.61 2.28
CA LEU A 1 1.53 5.68 1.79
C LEU A 1 0.16 5.12 1.41
N ALA A 2 -0.01 4.42 0.27
CA ALA A 2 -1.33 3.87 -0.09
C ALA A 2 -1.89 2.91 0.98
N ARG A 3 -1.10 1.90 1.38
CA ARG A 3 -1.51 0.91 2.40
C ARG A 3 -1.69 1.48 3.81
N THR A 4 -0.92 2.52 4.17
CA THR A 4 -0.84 3.01 5.56
C THR A 4 -1.70 4.24 5.80
N GLU A 5 -1.75 5.18 4.86
CA GLU A 5 -2.45 6.46 4.97
C GLU A 5 -3.68 6.56 4.05
N GLY A 6 -3.91 5.58 3.17
CA GLY A 6 -4.98 5.65 2.18
C GLY A 6 -4.74 6.66 1.05
N ILE A 7 -3.51 7.17 0.89
CA ILE A 7 -3.16 8.16 -0.14
C ILE A 7 -2.48 7.44 -1.33
N PHE A 8 -3.14 7.42 -2.49
CA PHE A 8 -2.60 6.84 -3.72
C PHE A 8 -2.02 7.91 -4.65
N THR A 9 -0.68 7.91 -4.77
CA THR A 9 0.09 8.89 -5.54
C THR A 9 0.81 8.25 -6.73
N GLU A 10 1.14 9.05 -7.73
CA GLU A 10 2.02 8.65 -8.83
C GLU A 10 3.45 8.32 -8.31
N PRO A 11 4.28 7.61 -9.10
CA PRO A 11 5.60 7.15 -8.64
C PRO A 11 6.51 8.27 -8.08
N ALA A 12 6.40 9.49 -8.62
CA ALA A 12 7.15 10.64 -8.13
C ALA A 12 6.80 10.97 -6.66
N GLY A 13 5.51 10.98 -6.29
CA GLY A 13 5.10 11.23 -4.90
C GLY A 13 5.55 10.11 -3.95
N GLY A 14 5.53 8.86 -4.41
CA GLY A 14 6.09 7.72 -3.65
C GLY A 14 7.59 7.87 -3.41
N THR A 15 8.34 8.31 -4.42
CA THR A 15 9.77 8.59 -4.32
C THR A 15 10.06 9.69 -3.31
N THR A 16 9.27 10.78 -3.32
CA THR A 16 9.42 11.86 -2.34
C THR A 16 9.29 11.33 -0.91
N VAL A 17 8.25 10.56 -0.61
CA VAL A 17 8.05 9.99 0.74
C VAL A 17 9.18 9.03 1.11
N ALA A 18 9.62 8.16 0.19
CA ALA A 18 10.70 7.20 0.44
C ALA A 18 12.03 7.91 0.75
N VAL A 19 12.37 8.95 0.00
CA VAL A 19 13.60 9.73 0.22
C VAL A 19 13.50 10.56 1.50
N THR A 20 12.35 11.18 1.80
CA THR A 20 12.17 11.90 3.07
C THR A 20 12.38 10.97 4.25
N LYS A 21 11.79 9.76 4.24
CA LYS A 21 12.03 8.75 5.28
C LYS A 21 13.52 8.43 5.44
N LYS A 22 14.21 8.17 4.32
CA LYS A 22 15.67 7.90 4.33
C LYS A 22 16.48 9.06 4.91
N LEU A 23 16.14 10.31 4.57
CA LEU A 23 16.85 11.48 5.08
C LEU A 23 16.62 11.72 6.58
N ILE A 24 15.42 11.41 7.10
CA ILE A 24 15.13 11.42 8.53
C ILE A 24 15.95 10.34 9.26
N GLU A 25 16.02 9.12 8.70
CA GLU A 25 16.83 8.03 9.27
C GLU A 25 18.33 8.37 9.30
N GLN A 26 18.81 9.15 8.33
CA GLN A 26 20.19 9.66 8.28
C GLN A 26 20.43 10.87 9.18
N GLY A 27 19.41 11.39 9.88
CA GLY A 27 19.52 12.61 10.70
C GLY A 27 19.71 13.89 9.89
N ARG A 28 19.49 13.86 8.57
CA ARG A 28 19.59 15.05 7.69
C ARG A 28 18.34 15.93 7.75
N ILE A 29 17.21 15.34 8.10
CA ILE A 29 15.96 16.03 8.43
C ILE A 29 15.66 15.72 9.91
N PRO A 30 15.46 16.71 10.77
CA PRO A 30 15.11 16.49 12.18
C PRO A 30 13.83 15.67 12.32
N ARG A 31 13.82 14.70 13.24
CA ARG A 31 12.67 13.79 13.45
C ARG A 31 11.56 14.44 14.25
N ASP A 32 11.91 15.44 15.04
CA ASP A 32 11.12 16.11 16.07
C ASP A 32 10.48 17.43 15.59
N GLU A 33 10.59 17.73 14.29
CA GLU A 33 9.98 18.89 13.66
C GLU A 33 8.81 18.52 12.74
N SER A 34 7.94 19.50 12.48
CA SER A 34 6.85 19.33 11.51
C SER A 34 7.39 19.38 10.08
N ILE A 35 7.08 18.34 9.30
CA ILE A 35 7.57 18.19 7.92
C ILE A 35 6.37 18.19 6.97
N VAL A 36 6.42 19.03 5.94
CA VAL A 36 5.45 19.03 4.84
C VAL A 36 6.10 18.42 3.61
N ILE A 37 5.49 17.35 3.09
CA ILE A 37 5.88 16.71 1.83
C ILE A 37 4.84 17.05 0.76
N SER A 38 5.28 17.64 -0.35
CA SER A 38 4.39 17.91 -1.48
C SER A 38 4.22 16.66 -2.33
N VAL A 39 2.98 16.16 -2.39
CA VAL A 39 2.57 15.05 -3.24
C VAL A 39 1.78 15.63 -4.41
N THR A 40 2.49 15.95 -5.49
CA THR A 40 1.97 16.80 -6.57
C THR A 40 1.10 16.06 -7.59
N GLY A 41 0.98 14.74 -7.49
CA GLY A 41 0.17 14.02 -8.46
C GLY A 41 -0.42 12.70 -7.99
N ASN A 42 -1.45 12.34 -8.73
CA ASN A 42 -2.42 11.30 -8.41
C ASN A 42 -2.00 9.96 -9.02
N GLY A 43 -2.17 8.88 -8.26
CA GLY A 43 -1.77 7.53 -8.69
C GLY A 43 -2.47 7.00 -9.94
N TYR A 44 -3.65 7.52 -10.31
CA TYR A 44 -4.36 7.12 -11.53
C TYR A 44 -3.66 7.56 -12.83
N LYS A 45 -2.66 8.43 -12.77
CA LYS A 45 -1.89 8.86 -13.95
C LYS A 45 -0.99 7.76 -14.53
N THR A 46 -0.56 6.82 -13.69
CA THR A 46 0.48 5.83 -14.05
C THR A 46 0.14 4.49 -13.41
N LEU A 47 -1.05 3.96 -13.74
CA LEU A 47 -1.51 2.68 -13.20
C LEU A 47 -0.58 1.53 -13.58
N GLU A 48 0.00 1.59 -14.78
CA GLU A 48 0.97 0.63 -15.31
C GLU A 48 2.17 0.39 -14.39
N ALA A 49 2.54 1.37 -13.57
CA ALA A 49 3.66 1.24 -12.63
C ALA A 49 3.41 0.21 -11.51
N VAL A 50 2.15 -0.17 -11.27
CA VAL A 50 1.77 -1.10 -10.20
C VAL A 50 1.06 -2.36 -10.69
N LEU A 51 0.64 -2.42 -11.96
CA LEU A 51 -0.18 -3.52 -12.49
C LEU A 51 0.42 -4.90 -12.23
N ASP A 52 1.73 -5.05 -12.43
CA ASP A 52 2.42 -6.35 -12.27
C ASP A 52 2.73 -6.70 -10.81
N THR A 53 2.52 -5.76 -9.89
CA THR A 53 2.79 -5.93 -8.45
C THR A 53 1.52 -6.12 -7.61
N VAL A 54 0.35 -5.84 -8.20
CA VAL A 54 -0.94 -6.01 -7.53
C VAL A 54 -1.35 -7.47 -7.58
N GLU A 55 -1.70 -8.04 -6.43
CA GLU A 55 -2.21 -9.41 -6.32
C GLU A 55 -3.49 -9.57 -7.13
N GLN A 56 -3.58 -10.68 -7.86
CA GLN A 56 -4.78 -11.00 -8.64
C GLN A 56 -5.92 -11.41 -7.69
N PRO A 57 -7.16 -10.94 -7.92
CA PRO A 57 -8.29 -11.32 -7.10
C PRO A 57 -8.59 -12.82 -7.25
N PHE A 58 -9.02 -13.46 -6.17
CA PHE A 58 -9.54 -14.82 -6.22
C PHE A 58 -10.79 -14.87 -7.11
N ARG A 59 -10.82 -15.83 -8.04
CA ARG A 59 -12.01 -16.10 -8.87
C ARG A 59 -12.84 -17.19 -8.19
N ILE A 60 -14.08 -16.87 -7.86
CA ILE A 60 -15.04 -17.80 -7.25
C ILE A 60 -16.34 -17.83 -8.05
N PRO A 61 -17.13 -18.92 -7.98
CA PRO A 61 -18.50 -18.91 -8.48
C PRO A 61 -19.35 -17.84 -7.77
N ALA A 62 -20.39 -17.35 -8.46
CA ALA A 62 -21.29 -16.33 -7.94
C ALA A 62 -22.30 -16.89 -6.91
N ARG A 63 -21.79 -17.55 -5.85
CA ARG A 63 -22.59 -18.08 -4.75
C ARG A 63 -21.99 -17.65 -3.43
N LEU A 64 -22.85 -17.29 -2.47
CA LEU A 64 -22.41 -16.83 -1.15
C LEU A 64 -21.58 -17.89 -0.41
N ALA A 65 -21.91 -19.16 -0.56
CA ALA A 65 -21.18 -20.26 0.06
C ALA A 65 -19.69 -20.31 -0.35
N ASP A 66 -19.37 -20.08 -1.62
CA ASP A 66 -17.97 -20.06 -2.07
C ASP A 66 -17.21 -18.85 -1.52
N PHE A 67 -17.90 -17.71 -1.35
CA PHE A 67 -17.33 -16.54 -0.71
C PHE A 67 -17.00 -16.82 0.76
N ASP A 68 -17.96 -17.38 1.51
CA ASP A 68 -17.78 -17.68 2.93
C ASP A 68 -16.64 -18.69 3.16
N GLU A 69 -16.54 -19.72 2.31
CA GLU A 69 -15.46 -20.69 2.35
C GLU A 69 -14.09 -20.03 2.10
N LEU A 70 -13.99 -19.22 1.04
CA LEU A 70 -12.76 -18.49 0.73
C LEU A 70 -12.38 -17.55 1.87
N PHE A 71 -13.34 -16.80 2.40
CA PHE A 71 -13.13 -15.83 3.47
C PHE A 71 -12.64 -16.50 4.76
N ALA A 72 -13.26 -17.61 5.16
CA ALA A 72 -12.83 -18.39 6.32
C ALA A 72 -11.38 -18.89 6.15
N ARG A 73 -11.04 -19.44 4.97
CA ARG A 73 -9.70 -19.92 4.66
C ARG A 73 -8.65 -18.80 4.72
N LEU A 74 -8.93 -17.64 4.13
CA LEU A 74 -8.02 -16.50 4.14
C LEU A 74 -7.82 -15.92 5.55
N ASN A 75 -8.87 -15.85 6.36
CA ASN A 75 -8.76 -15.39 7.74
C ASN A 75 -7.95 -16.35 8.61
N ALA A 76 -8.15 -17.66 8.45
CA ALA A 76 -7.35 -18.65 9.16
C ALA A 76 -5.86 -18.55 8.81
N ALA A 77 -5.53 -18.39 7.52
CA ALA A 77 -4.16 -18.19 7.06
C ALA A 77 -3.54 -16.91 7.65
N ARG A 78 -4.29 -15.79 7.64
CA ARG A 78 -3.83 -14.51 8.19
C ARG A 78 -3.58 -14.59 9.70
N ALA A 79 -4.40 -15.32 10.45
CA ALA A 79 -4.20 -15.54 11.87
C ALA A 79 -2.94 -16.36 12.15
N ALA A 80 -2.65 -17.37 11.31
CA ALA A 80 -1.44 -18.18 11.43
C ALA A 80 -0.15 -17.41 11.08
N SER A 81 -0.20 -16.45 10.15
CA SER A 81 0.95 -15.59 9.80
C SER A 81 1.20 -14.44 10.77
N ALA A 82 0.31 -14.20 11.73
CA ALA A 82 0.42 -13.13 12.73
C ALA A 82 1.07 -13.60 14.05
N VAL A 83 1.48 -14.88 14.12
CA VAL A 83 2.23 -15.51 15.21
C VAL A 83 3.67 -15.73 14.76
#